data_AF-A0A0D7K4E0-F1
#
_entry.id   AF-A0A0D7K4E0-F1
#
_cell.length_a   1.000
_cell.length_b   1.000
_cell.length_c   1.000
_cell.angle_alpha   90.00
_cell.angle_beta   90.00
_cell.angle_gamma   90.00
#
_symmetry.space_group_name_H-M   'P 1'
#
loop_
_entity.id
_entity.type
_entity.pdbx_description
1 polymer ?
#
loop_
_entity_poly.entity_id
_entity_poly.type
_entity_poly.pdbx_seq_one_letter_code
_entity_poly.pdbx_strand_id
1 'polypeptide(L)'
;KLKGLVEVDETYLSITDRKNPATPAGRKSSTTKVLMVMAVEIVEPKGFGRIRLRRIDRDAATHVIPFVQEVVEPGAQVRTDGSAAYRALGELGYTHQRTVML
;
A
#
# COMPACT_ATOMS: atom_id res chain seq x y z
N LYS A 1 -6.63 -6.36 12.44
CA LYS A 1 -6.66 -5.98 11.02
C LYS A 1 -7.63 -4.80 10.80
N LEU A 2 -7.49 -4.08 9.69
CA LEU A 2 -8.39 -3.05 9.19
C LEU A 2 -9.60 -3.74 8.54
N LYS A 3 -10.79 -3.16 8.66
CA LYS A 3 -12.06 -3.81 8.31
C LYS A 3 -12.97 -2.90 7.47
N GLY A 4 -13.99 -3.49 6.88
CA GLY A 4 -14.96 -2.77 6.06
C GLY A 4 -14.32 -2.33 4.74
N LEU A 5 -14.31 -1.03 4.49
CA LEU A 5 -13.66 -0.43 3.33
C LEU A 5 -12.25 0.05 3.70
N VAL A 6 -11.26 -0.40 2.95
CA VAL A 6 -9.86 -0.02 3.14
C VAL A 6 -9.26 0.46 1.82
N GLU A 7 -8.66 1.64 1.83
CA GLU A 7 -7.86 2.14 0.72
C GLU A 7 -6.39 1.76 0.92
N VAL A 8 -5.77 1.24 -0.12
CA VAL A 8 -4.36 0.81 -0.11
C VAL A 8 -3.63 1.45 -1.27
N ASP A 9 -2.50 2.08 -0.97
CA ASP A 9 -1.67 2.79 -1.94
C ASP A 9 -0.19 2.80 -1.53
N GLU A 10 0.67 3.12 -2.49
CA GLU A 10 2.11 3.25 -2.34
C GLU A 10 2.53 4.73 -2.39
N THR A 11 3.50 5.11 -1.56
CA THR A 11 4.02 6.46 -1.56
C THR A 11 5.52 6.50 -1.29
N TYR A 12 6.15 7.61 -1.68
CA TYR A 12 7.57 7.87 -1.43
C TYR A 12 7.76 8.92 -0.35
N LEU A 13 8.25 8.51 0.80
CA LEU A 13 8.58 9.41 1.90
C LEU A 13 10.00 9.95 1.75
N SER A 14 10.13 11.27 1.78
CA SER A 14 11.44 11.95 1.71
C SER A 14 12.09 12.00 3.09
N ILE A 15 12.45 10.83 3.62
CA ILE A 15 13.19 10.68 4.87
C ILE A 15 14.52 10.00 4.58
N THR A 16 15.61 10.52 5.14
CA THR A 16 16.94 9.94 5.00
C THR A 16 17.69 10.06 6.32
N ASP A 17 18.57 9.11 6.60
CA ASP A 17 19.58 9.30 7.62
C ASP A 17 20.54 10.40 7.15
N ARG A 18 20.78 11.40 8.01
CA ARG A 18 21.64 12.54 7.71
C ARG A 18 23.13 12.18 7.75
N LYS A 19 23.49 11.16 8.53
CA LYS A 19 24.87 10.65 8.66
C LYS A 19 25.18 9.59 7.61
N ASN A 20 24.17 8.81 7.22
CA ASN A 20 24.32 7.75 6.22
C ASN A 20 23.25 7.86 5.12
N PRO A 21 23.39 8.81 4.17
CA PRO A 21 22.38 9.05 3.16
C PRO A 21 22.22 7.85 2.22
N ALA A 22 20.96 7.54 1.89
CA ALA A 22 20.65 6.46 0.96
C ALA A 22 21.16 6.77 -0.45
N THR A 23 21.72 5.76 -1.12
CA THR A 23 22.11 5.88 -2.53
C THR A 23 20.95 5.52 -3.46
N PRO A 24 20.75 6.21 -4.59
CA PRO A 24 19.69 5.86 -5.54
C PRO A 24 19.95 4.57 -6.33
N ALA A 25 21.22 4.14 -6.42
CA ALA A 25 21.62 2.99 -7.21
C ALA A 25 20.93 1.70 -6.73
N GLY A 26 20.32 0.95 -7.66
CA GLY A 26 19.61 -0.30 -7.37
C GLY A 26 18.21 -0.15 -6.77
N ARG A 27 17.77 1.07 -6.43
CA ARG A 27 16.42 1.36 -5.92
C ARG A 27 15.44 1.63 -7.06
N LYS A 28 14.16 1.34 -6.84
CA LYS A 28 13.11 1.66 -7.83
C LYS A 28 13.08 3.17 -8.11
N SER A 29 12.88 3.55 -9.36
CA SER A 29 12.77 4.94 -9.82
C SER A 29 14.02 5.80 -9.57
N SER A 30 15.18 5.18 -9.31
CA SER A 30 16.46 5.87 -9.06
C SER A 30 16.33 6.98 -8.02
N THR A 31 15.57 6.74 -6.95
CA THR A 31 15.30 7.72 -5.90
C THR A 31 15.89 7.31 -4.55
N THR A 32 16.28 8.30 -3.74
CA THR A 32 16.70 8.11 -2.34
C THR A 32 15.51 8.04 -1.38
N LYS A 33 14.30 8.36 -1.85
CA LYS A 33 13.08 8.32 -1.05
C LYS A 33 12.75 6.89 -0.61
N VAL A 34 12.16 6.78 0.58
CA VAL A 34 11.72 5.50 1.13
C VAL A 34 10.36 5.16 0.54
N LEU A 35 10.27 4.01 -0.13
CA LEU A 35 9.00 3.48 -0.60
C LEU A 35 8.22 2.89 0.58
N MET A 36 6.97 3.30 0.70
CA MET A 36 6.04 2.90 1.75
C MET A 36 4.76 2.39 1.08
N VAL A 37 4.14 1.38 1.68
CA VAL A 37 2.74 1.04 1.43
C VAL A 37 1.90 1.46 2.63
N MET A 38 0.71 1.98 2.37
CA MET A 38 -0.23 2.44 3.38
C MET A 38 -1.59 1.78 3.19
N ALA A 39 -2.28 1.50 4.28
CA ALA A 39 -3.66 1.04 4.29
C ALA A 39 -4.48 1.89 5.27
N VAL A 40 -5.60 2.43 4.82
CA VAL A 40 -6.45 3.38 5.57
C VAL A 40 -7.88 2.86 5.60
N GLU A 41 -8.47 2.72 6.79
CA GLU A 41 -9.92 2.47 6.91
C GLU A 41 -10.72 3.69 6.47
N ILE A 42 -11.76 3.47 5.68
CA ILE A 42 -12.78 4.46 5.36
C ILE A 42 -14.01 4.16 6.21
N VAL A 43 -14.35 5.11 7.08
CA VAL A 43 -15.44 5.01 8.06
C VAL A 43 -16.46 6.09 7.75
N GLU A 44 -17.53 5.75 7.05
CA GLU A 44 -18.60 6.70 6.76
C GLU A 44 -19.56 6.85 7.96
N PRO A 45 -20.06 8.08 8.25
CA PRO A 45 -19.75 9.36 7.62
C PRO A 45 -18.51 10.07 8.21
N LYS A 46 -17.79 9.45 9.16
CA LYS A 46 -16.69 10.06 9.93
C LYS A 46 -15.42 10.39 9.10
N GLY A 47 -15.23 9.79 7.94
CA GLY A 47 -14.02 9.94 7.13
C GLY A 47 -13.01 8.82 7.40
N PHE A 48 -11.79 9.15 7.80
CA PHE A 48 -10.70 8.17 7.94
C PHE A 48 -10.67 7.51 9.32
N GLY A 49 -10.43 6.19 9.33
CA GLY A 49 -10.26 5.38 10.53
C GLY A 49 -8.80 5.08 10.84
N ARG A 50 -8.50 3.83 11.21
CA ARG A 50 -7.13 3.43 11.57
C ARG A 50 -6.27 3.31 10.32
N ILE A 51 -4.98 3.64 10.46
CA ILE A 51 -4.00 3.58 9.39
C ILE A 51 -2.92 2.55 9.72
N ARG A 52 -2.38 1.89 8.70
CA ARG A 52 -1.19 1.03 8.77
C ARG A 52 -0.21 1.46 7.69
N LEU A 53 1.07 1.53 8.04
CA LEU A 53 2.14 1.85 7.11
C LEU A 53 3.25 0.82 7.24
N ARG A 54 3.91 0.51 6.12
CA ARG A 54 5.10 -0.34 6.10
C ARG A 54 6.08 0.15 5.05
N ARG A 55 7.36 0.18 5.41
CA ARG A 55 8.44 0.31 4.43
C ARG A 55 8.54 -0.97 3.62
N ILE A 56 8.56 -0.84 2.29
CA ILE A 56 8.75 -1.95 1.36
C ILE A 56 9.91 -1.65 0.42
N ASP A 57 10.58 -2.70 -0.06
CA ASP A 57 11.73 -2.52 -0.96
C ASP A 57 11.30 -2.30 -2.40
N ARG A 58 10.16 -2.87 -2.81
CA ARG A 58 9.57 -2.73 -4.15
C ARG A 58 8.04 -2.73 -4.04
N ASP A 59 7.37 -2.02 -4.93
CA ASP A 59 5.89 -2.02 -5.09
C ASP A 59 5.43 -3.17 -5.99
N ALA A 60 6.07 -4.33 -5.83
CA ALA A 60 5.69 -5.55 -6.52
C ALA A 60 4.68 -6.34 -5.67
N ALA A 61 3.88 -7.19 -6.33
CA ALA A 61 2.91 -8.06 -5.66
C ALA A 61 3.51 -8.83 -4.47
N THR A 62 4.77 -9.30 -4.61
CA THR A 62 5.50 -10.03 -3.56
C THR A 62 5.73 -9.24 -2.27
N HIS A 63 5.57 -7.91 -2.30
CA HIS A 63 5.75 -7.03 -1.14
C HIS A 63 4.41 -6.43 -0.68
N VAL A 64 3.54 -6.01 -1.62
CA VAL A 64 2.28 -5.36 -1.26
C VAL A 64 1.20 -6.36 -0.83
N ILE A 65 1.13 -7.55 -1.44
CA ILE A 65 0.11 -8.55 -1.10
C ILE A 65 0.30 -9.08 0.32
N PRO A 66 1.51 -9.46 0.78
CA PRO A 66 1.70 -9.87 2.17
C PRO A 66 1.34 -8.77 3.18
N PHE A 67 1.63 -7.50 2.85
CA PHE A 67 1.20 -6.38 3.67
C PHE A 67 -0.33 -6.31 3.79
N VAL A 68 -1.06 -6.36 2.67
CA VAL A 68 -2.53 -6.35 2.68
C VAL A 68 -3.08 -7.51 3.50
N GLN A 69 -2.59 -8.73 3.28
CA GLN A 69 -3.06 -9.91 4.01
C GLN A 69 -2.81 -9.84 5.51
N GLU A 70 -1.71 -9.23 5.93
CA GLU A 70 -1.41 -9.04 7.34
C GLU A 70 -2.32 -7.99 7.97
N VAL A 71 -2.51 -6.86 7.29
CA VAL A 71 -3.12 -5.67 7.90
C VAL A 71 -4.61 -5.55 7.65
N VAL A 72 -5.18 -6.18 6.62
CA VAL A 72 -6.59 -6.09 6.20
C VAL A 72 -7.32 -7.40 6.42
N GLU A 73 -8.51 -7.32 7.02
CA GLU A 73 -9.38 -8.46 7.31
C GLU A 73 -9.82 -9.16 6.01
N PRO A 74 -9.77 -10.50 5.93
CA PRO A 74 -10.34 -11.24 4.81
C PRO A 74 -11.82 -10.85 4.58
N GLY A 75 -12.24 -10.75 3.33
CA GLY A 75 -13.60 -10.31 2.98
C GLY A 75 -13.83 -8.79 3.01
N ALA A 76 -12.86 -7.99 3.46
CA ALA A 76 -12.93 -6.53 3.34
C ALA A 76 -12.96 -6.07 1.87
N GLN A 77 -13.51 -4.89 1.65
CA GLN A 77 -13.39 -4.19 0.37
C GLN A 77 -12.08 -3.42 0.33
N VAL A 78 -11.25 -3.67 -0.68
CA VAL A 78 -9.95 -3.02 -0.86
C VAL A 78 -10.00 -2.15 -2.11
N ARG A 79 -9.75 -0.84 -1.94
CA ARG A 79 -9.60 0.13 -3.02
C ARG A 79 -8.12 0.38 -3.34
N THR A 80 -7.79 0.42 -4.63
CA THR A 80 -6.42 0.69 -5.13
C THR A 80 -6.45 1.51 -6.42
N ASP A 81 -5.32 2.14 -6.76
CA ASP A 81 -5.09 2.99 -7.95
C ASP A 81 -5.07 2.25 -9.31
N GLY A 82 -5.26 0.93 -9.30
CA GLY A 82 -5.26 0.11 -10.51
C GLY A 82 -3.92 -0.52 -10.87
N SER A 83 -2.88 -0.33 -10.06
CA SER A 83 -1.59 -1.01 -10.15
C SER A 83 -1.73 -2.52 -10.32
N ALA A 84 -0.89 -3.11 -11.17
CA ALA A 84 -0.88 -4.55 -11.43
C ALA A 84 -0.50 -5.38 -10.20
N ALA A 85 0.20 -4.77 -9.23
CA ALA A 85 0.67 -5.44 -8.02
C ALA A 85 -0.48 -5.99 -7.15
N TYR A 86 -1.68 -5.41 -7.27
CA TYR A 86 -2.86 -5.79 -6.49
C TYR A 86 -3.82 -6.75 -7.20
N ARG A 87 -3.53 -7.21 -8.43
CA ARG A 87 -4.46 -8.03 -9.23
C ARG A 87 -4.89 -9.33 -8.55
N ALA A 88 -4.04 -9.90 -7.69
CA ALA A 88 -4.32 -11.14 -6.98
C ALA A 88 -5.33 -10.98 -5.82
N LEU A 89 -5.70 -9.75 -5.42
CA LEU A 89 -6.56 -9.54 -4.25
C LEU A 89 -7.93 -10.22 -4.37
N GLY A 90 -8.53 -10.23 -5.56
CA GLY A 90 -9.79 -10.94 -5.80
C GLY A 90 -9.70 -12.44 -5.53
N GLU A 91 -8.62 -13.08 -6.01
CA GLU A 91 -8.35 -14.51 -5.81
C GLU A 91 -8.08 -14.86 -4.34
N LEU A 92 -7.60 -13.88 -3.56
CA LEU A 92 -7.31 -14.01 -2.14
C LEU A 92 -8.51 -13.72 -1.22
N GLY A 93 -9.71 -13.54 -1.78
CA GLY A 93 -10.94 -13.37 -1.02
C GLY A 93 -11.25 -11.93 -0.58
N TYR A 94 -10.64 -10.94 -1.22
CA TYR A 94 -10.99 -9.53 -1.02
C TYR A 94 -11.94 -9.04 -2.10
N THR A 95 -12.87 -8.14 -1.73
CA THR A 95 -13.63 -7.39 -2.74
C THR A 95 -12.73 -6.29 -3.29
N HIS A 96 -12.05 -6.55 -4.41
CA HIS A 96 -11.10 -5.60 -4.99
C HIS A 96 -11.79 -4.59 -5.91
N GLN A 97 -11.77 -3.33 -5.51
CA GLN A 97 -12.24 -2.20 -6.32
C GLN A 97 -11.05 -1.40 -6.84
N ARG A 98 -10.95 -1.28 -8.17
CA ARG A 98 -9.86 -0.55 -8.83
C ARG A 98 -10.39 0.77 -9.36
N THR A 99 -9.71 1.87 -9.05
CA THR A 99 -9.97 3.17 -9.66
C THR A 99 -8.80 3.48 -10.58
N VAL A 100 -9.01 3.38 -11.88
CA VAL A 100 -8.00 3.73 -12.90
C VAL A 100 -8.36 5.13 -13.40
N MET A 101 -7.47 6.11 -13.20
CA MET A 101 -7.61 7.41 -13.86
C MET A 101 -7.10 7.26 -15.30
N LEU A 102 -7.95 7.60 -16.27
CA LEU A 102 -7.66 7.62 -17.71
C LEU A 102 -7.14 8.98 -18.16
#